data_AF-A0A5N6JE79-F1
#
_entry.id   AF-A0A5N6JE79-F1
#
_cell.length_a   1.000
_cell.length_b   1.000
_cell.length_c   1.000
_cell.angle_alpha   90.00
_cell.angle_beta   90.00
_cell.angle_gamma   90.00
#
_symmetry.space_group_name_H-M   'P 1'
#
loop_
_entity.id
_entity.type
_entity.pdbx_description
1 polymer ?
#
loop_
_entity_poly.entity_id
_entity_poly.type
_entity_poly.pdbx_seq_one_letter_code
_entity_poly.pdbx_strand_id
1 'polypeptide(L)'
;MNHIGLDYTGEFRKMENICRTRNYATSSTMKPPTDQDYGEKLMVHPTLLDMCFQTVIAAFCYPGDGSFWTPYLPISINSIRVSPHDCIGGHDSRVDIEASITEDSSARIVGDLGAYNSHGEQFIQLEGLVCRSFAKETASTDRLLFAETIWKPAVAPVEDGLSTALEPRKDDPEELDANEANERVAFYYLCTLRDKFTPEQVATFEWWYQRLFEFADHLLPIVASGRHQSLKSDWFTDTYTTVQDLVKRFPDPIGLQLVVEVGENLPTYVCGTAPLLEVMLKEDRLTRLYQT
;
A
#
# COMPACT_ATOMS: atom_id res chain seq x y z
N MET A 1 -8.99 33.80 -3.13
CA MET A 1 -10.37 33.30 -3.10
C MET A 1 -10.86 32.86 -4.48
N ASN A 2 -10.50 33.56 -5.56
CA ASN A 2 -10.89 33.14 -6.93
C ASN A 2 -10.38 31.75 -7.34
N HIS A 3 -9.12 31.41 -7.04
CA HIS A 3 -8.52 30.11 -7.41
C HIS A 3 -9.16 28.88 -6.75
N ILE A 4 -10.01 29.09 -5.75
CA ILE A 4 -10.68 28.04 -5.00
C ILE A 4 -12.20 28.10 -5.18
N GLY A 5 -12.73 28.95 -6.08
CA GLY A 5 -14.17 28.97 -6.42
C GLY A 5 -15.03 29.96 -5.64
N LEU A 6 -14.43 30.91 -4.91
CA LEU A 6 -15.14 32.06 -4.33
C LEU A 6 -14.77 33.33 -5.11
N ASP A 7 -15.54 33.62 -6.15
CA ASP A 7 -15.36 34.77 -7.04
C ASP A 7 -16.19 35.98 -6.59
N TYR A 8 -15.84 36.55 -5.44
CA TYR A 8 -16.49 37.76 -4.94
C TYR A 8 -16.25 38.95 -5.89
N THR A 9 -17.33 39.64 -6.24
CA THR A 9 -17.34 40.80 -7.14
C THR A 9 -18.23 41.92 -6.60
N GLY A 10 -18.05 43.14 -7.12
CA GLY A 10 -18.88 44.30 -6.74
C GLY A 10 -18.86 44.58 -5.23
N GLU A 11 -20.05 44.73 -4.64
CA GLU A 11 -20.25 45.02 -3.21
C GLU A 11 -19.72 43.93 -2.28
N PHE A 12 -19.57 42.69 -2.75
CA PHE A 12 -19.03 41.57 -1.95
C PHE A 12 -17.50 41.59 -1.84
N ARG A 13 -16.82 42.51 -2.56
CA ARG A 13 -15.35 42.67 -2.55
C ARG A 13 -14.94 44.04 -2.01
N LYS A 14 -15.57 44.47 -0.91
CA LYS A 14 -15.34 45.77 -0.26
C LYS A 14 -14.73 45.67 1.14
N MET A 15 -14.12 44.54 1.49
CA MET A 15 -13.32 44.44 2.72
C MET A 15 -11.99 45.16 2.55
N GLU A 16 -11.62 45.91 3.57
CA GLU A 16 -10.42 46.72 3.68
C GLU A 16 -9.70 46.43 5.00
N ASN A 17 -8.40 46.73 5.07
CA ASN A 17 -7.58 46.63 6.29
C ASN A 17 -7.69 45.28 7.01
N ILE A 18 -7.67 44.17 6.24
CA ILE A 18 -7.75 42.83 6.80
C ILE A 18 -6.45 42.52 7.54
N CYS A 19 -6.55 42.30 8.85
CA CYS A 19 -5.44 41.93 9.72
C CYS A 19 -5.74 40.58 10.37
N ARG A 20 -4.76 39.69 10.40
CA ARG A 20 -4.92 38.33 10.92
C ARG A 20 -3.83 38.02 11.95
N THR A 21 -4.22 37.31 13.00
CA THR A 21 -3.33 36.53 13.86
C THR A 21 -3.91 35.14 14.05
N ARG A 22 -3.29 34.30 14.90
CA ARG A 22 -3.74 32.92 15.13
C ARG A 22 -5.21 32.91 15.57
N ASN A 23 -6.07 32.28 14.78
CA ASN A 23 -7.50 32.08 15.04
C ASN A 23 -8.29 33.38 15.26
N TYR A 24 -7.79 34.51 14.75
CA TYR A 24 -8.43 35.81 14.91
C TYR A 24 -8.15 36.71 13.71
N ALA A 25 -9.16 37.43 13.25
CA ALA A 25 -8.99 38.45 12.22
C ALA A 25 -9.86 39.67 12.50
N THR A 26 -9.37 40.81 12.02
CA THR A 26 -10.15 42.04 11.90
C THR A 26 -10.22 42.45 10.44
N SER A 27 -11.30 43.11 10.07
CA SER A 27 -11.45 43.76 8.78
C SER A 27 -12.29 45.02 8.95
N SER A 28 -12.37 45.82 7.90
CA SER A 28 -13.21 47.00 7.87
C SER A 28 -13.90 47.13 6.53
N THR A 29 -15.07 47.77 6.49
CA THR A 29 -15.77 48.05 5.25
C THR A 29 -16.64 49.30 5.40
N MET A 30 -17.07 49.86 4.27
CA MET A 30 -18.11 50.89 4.27
C MET A 30 -19.48 50.20 4.22
N LYS A 31 -20.45 50.74 4.97
CA LYS A 31 -21.82 50.24 4.92
C LYS A 31 -22.31 50.26 3.46
N PRO A 32 -22.83 49.13 2.95
CA PRO A 32 -23.34 49.07 1.58
C PRO A 32 -24.48 50.08 1.38
N PRO A 33 -24.54 50.75 0.22
CA PRO A 33 -25.63 51.68 -0.07
C PRO A 33 -26.96 50.93 -0.04
N THR A 34 -28.00 51.55 0.51
CA THR A 34 -29.36 51.02 0.41
C THR A 34 -29.90 51.40 -0.97
N ASP A 35 -29.84 50.50 -1.94
CA ASP A 35 -30.40 50.74 -3.28
C ASP A 35 -31.91 50.98 -3.21
N GLN A 36 -32.41 51.89 -4.05
CA GLN A 36 -33.84 52.20 -4.18
C GLN A 36 -34.68 51.00 -4.68
N ASP A 37 -34.03 50.00 -5.28
CA ASP A 37 -34.68 48.78 -5.78
C ASP A 37 -35.08 47.80 -4.67
N TYR A 38 -34.46 47.89 -3.48
CA TYR A 38 -34.94 47.20 -2.29
C TYR A 38 -36.05 48.04 -1.68
N GLY A 39 -37.30 47.68 -1.98
CA GLY A 39 -38.52 48.44 -1.61
C GLY A 39 -38.72 48.73 -0.12
N GLU A 40 -37.85 48.24 0.76
CA GLU A 40 -37.80 48.56 2.19
C GLU A 40 -36.35 48.61 2.71
N LYS A 41 -36.10 49.47 3.70
CA LYS A 41 -34.78 49.62 4.34
C LYS A 41 -34.40 48.33 5.07
N LEU A 42 -33.50 47.54 4.48
CA LEU A 42 -33.02 46.29 5.06
C LEU A 42 -32.36 46.56 6.42
N MET A 43 -32.69 45.72 7.42
CA MET A 43 -32.05 45.78 8.74
C MET A 43 -30.57 45.40 8.65
N VAL A 44 -30.23 44.36 7.90
CA VAL A 44 -28.84 43.98 7.64
C VAL A 44 -28.68 43.77 6.15
N HIS A 45 -27.74 44.48 5.53
CA HIS A 45 -27.44 44.30 4.12
C HIS A 45 -26.75 42.93 3.91
N PRO A 46 -27.20 42.08 2.97
CA PRO A 46 -26.62 40.75 2.75
C PRO A 46 -25.12 40.77 2.48
N THR A 47 -24.61 41.79 1.76
CA THR A 47 -23.17 41.92 1.50
C THR A 47 -22.37 42.23 2.77
N LEU A 48 -22.95 42.97 3.72
CA LEU A 48 -22.30 43.22 5.01
C LEU A 48 -22.20 41.93 5.81
N LEU A 49 -23.29 41.16 5.86
CA LEU A 49 -23.31 39.86 6.53
C LEU A 49 -22.33 38.87 5.91
N ASP A 50 -22.22 38.86 4.57
CA ASP A 50 -21.26 38.02 3.88
C ASP A 50 -19.81 38.46 4.14
N MET A 51 -19.52 39.77 4.19
CA MET A 51 -18.21 40.27 4.61
C MET A 51 -17.85 39.87 6.05
N CYS A 52 -18.83 39.75 6.94
CA CYS A 52 -18.62 39.14 8.25
C CYS A 52 -18.18 37.68 8.14
N PHE A 53 -18.83 36.87 7.29
CA PHE A 53 -18.42 35.48 7.04
C PHE A 53 -17.03 35.39 6.40
N GLN A 54 -16.72 36.27 5.46
CA GLN A 54 -15.39 36.37 4.86
C GLN A 54 -14.31 36.71 5.90
N THR A 55 -14.66 37.50 6.93
CA THR A 55 -13.74 37.80 8.05
C THR A 55 -13.49 36.57 8.93
N VAL A 56 -14.49 35.72 9.15
CA VAL A 56 -14.29 34.40 9.80
C VAL A 56 -13.35 33.52 8.98
N ILE A 57 -13.51 33.48 7.65
CA ILE A 57 -12.59 32.76 6.77
C ILE A 57 -11.17 33.34 6.86
N ALA A 58 -11.02 34.66 6.95
CA ALA A 58 -9.73 35.31 7.17
C ALA A 58 -9.13 35.01 8.55
N ALA A 59 -9.94 34.75 9.57
CA ALA A 59 -9.51 34.28 10.89
C ALA A 59 -9.07 32.79 10.87
N PHE A 60 -9.53 32.01 9.89
CA PHE A 60 -9.10 30.62 9.68
C PHE A 60 -7.82 30.47 8.84
N CYS A 61 -7.73 31.15 7.69
CA CYS A 61 -6.64 30.96 6.72
C CYS A 61 -5.86 32.22 6.36
N TYR A 62 -4.62 32.05 5.88
CA TYR A 62 -3.83 33.10 5.23
C TYR A 62 -3.75 32.88 3.71
N PRO A 63 -3.77 33.93 2.87
CA PRO A 63 -3.63 33.77 1.43
C PRO A 63 -2.39 32.96 1.02
N GLY A 64 -2.60 31.76 0.46
CA GLY A 64 -1.53 30.89 -0.02
C GLY A 64 -0.88 29.98 1.04
N ASP A 65 -1.38 29.95 2.28
CA ASP A 65 -0.86 29.05 3.32
C ASP A 65 -1.26 27.57 3.11
N GLY A 66 -2.23 27.32 2.22
CA GLY A 66 -2.78 25.99 1.92
C GLY A 66 -3.83 25.49 2.91
N SER A 67 -4.19 26.25 3.94
CA SER A 67 -5.24 25.89 4.91
C SER A 67 -6.63 25.97 4.28
N PHE A 68 -6.82 26.89 3.32
CA PHE A 68 -8.09 27.09 2.60
C PHE A 68 -8.04 26.39 1.24
N TRP A 69 -8.22 25.07 1.26
CA TRP A 69 -8.05 24.18 0.10
C TRP A 69 -9.31 24.04 -0.77
N THR A 70 -10.47 24.50 -0.27
CA THR A 70 -11.80 24.43 -0.90
C THR A 70 -12.66 25.60 -0.38
N PRO A 71 -13.77 25.99 -1.04
CA PRO A 71 -14.74 26.89 -0.44
C PRO A 71 -15.30 26.30 0.85
N TYR A 72 -15.41 27.12 1.90
CA TYR A 72 -16.16 26.79 3.11
C TYR A 72 -17.43 27.64 3.11
N LEU A 73 -18.57 26.98 3.15
CA LEU A 73 -19.88 27.64 3.06
C LEU A 73 -20.59 27.61 4.42
N PRO A 74 -21.26 28.69 4.84
CA PRO A 74 -22.11 28.70 6.02
C PRO A 74 -23.21 27.64 5.94
N ILE A 75 -23.35 26.81 6.98
CA ILE A 75 -24.40 25.79 7.06
C ILE A 75 -25.33 25.94 8.28
N SER A 76 -24.86 26.59 9.34
CA SER A 76 -25.65 26.87 10.53
C SER A 76 -25.06 28.02 11.32
N ILE A 77 -25.90 28.75 12.04
CA ILE A 77 -25.51 29.78 12.99
C ILE A 77 -26.25 29.50 14.29
N ASN A 78 -25.54 29.45 15.41
CA ASN A 78 -26.16 29.16 16.71
C ASN A 78 -26.99 30.35 17.21
N SER A 79 -26.46 31.57 17.13
CA SER A 79 -27.17 32.77 17.54
C SER A 79 -26.76 33.98 16.70
N ILE A 80 -27.75 34.81 16.36
CA ILE A 80 -27.56 36.12 15.71
C ILE A 80 -28.24 37.17 16.57
N ARG A 81 -27.49 38.20 16.97
CA ARG A 81 -28.03 39.38 17.65
C ARG A 81 -27.74 40.61 16.80
N VAL A 82 -28.77 41.43 16.60
CA VAL A 82 -28.69 42.64 15.77
C VAL A 82 -29.33 43.78 16.54
N SER A 83 -28.67 44.94 16.60
CA SER A 83 -29.25 46.20 17.08
C SER A 83 -29.94 46.90 15.91
N PRO A 84 -31.28 46.97 15.86
CA PRO A 84 -31.97 47.60 14.73
C PRO A 84 -31.69 49.10 14.62
N HIS A 85 -31.42 49.76 15.76
CA HIS A 85 -31.17 51.20 15.80
C HIS A 85 -29.92 51.58 15.01
N ASP A 86 -28.82 50.89 15.25
CA ASP A 86 -27.51 51.17 14.63
C ASP A 86 -27.41 50.61 13.21
N CYS A 87 -28.16 49.54 12.94
CA CYS A 87 -28.32 48.96 11.61
C CYS A 87 -29.07 49.88 10.64
N ILE A 88 -30.10 50.59 11.12
CA ILE A 88 -30.97 51.43 10.30
C ILE A 88 -30.51 52.89 10.36
N GLY A 89 -29.97 53.35 11.48
CA GLY A 89 -29.36 54.68 11.63
C GLY A 89 -27.97 54.77 10.98
N GLY A 90 -27.52 56.00 10.69
CA GLY A 90 -26.16 56.28 10.18
C GLY A 90 -26.06 56.25 8.66
N HIS A 91 -25.83 57.43 8.07
CA HIS A 91 -25.73 57.64 6.62
C HIS A 91 -24.31 57.45 6.07
N ASP A 92 -23.28 57.28 6.92
CA ASP A 92 -21.88 57.25 6.45
C ASP A 92 -20.92 56.57 7.47
N SER A 93 -21.24 55.34 7.87
CA SER A 93 -20.49 54.65 8.93
C SER A 93 -19.59 53.56 8.36
N ARG A 94 -18.28 53.75 8.50
CA ARG A 94 -17.32 52.65 8.53
C ARG A 94 -17.78 51.59 9.53
N VAL A 95 -17.66 50.33 9.14
CA VAL A 95 -17.91 49.17 9.98
C VAL A 95 -16.59 48.44 10.18
N ASP A 96 -16.21 48.25 11.44
CA ASP A 96 -15.10 47.38 11.79
C ASP A 96 -15.66 46.01 12.21
N ILE A 97 -15.05 44.93 11.71
CA ILE A 97 -15.48 43.56 11.94
C ILE A 97 -14.34 42.83 12.64
N GLU A 98 -14.67 42.08 13.69
CA GLU A 98 -13.77 41.13 14.32
C GLU A 98 -14.34 39.73 14.22
N ALA A 99 -13.47 38.74 14.06
CA ALA A 99 -13.85 37.33 14.06
C ALA A 99 -12.81 36.49 14.78
N SER A 100 -13.27 35.47 15.49
CA SER A 100 -12.43 34.48 16.15
C SER A 100 -12.87 33.06 15.76
N ILE A 101 -11.91 32.15 15.65
CA ILE A 101 -12.16 30.72 15.42
C ILE A 101 -12.20 30.02 16.76
N THR A 102 -13.34 29.40 17.07
CA THR A 102 -13.55 28.65 18.31
C THR A 102 -13.23 27.18 18.15
N GLU A 103 -13.49 26.62 16.97
CA GLU A 103 -13.17 25.23 16.62
C GLU A 103 -12.77 25.16 15.14
N ASP A 104 -11.72 24.38 14.82
CA ASP A 104 -11.32 24.13 13.45
C ASP A 104 -10.92 22.68 13.21
N SER A 105 -11.27 22.20 12.02
CA SER A 105 -10.80 20.95 11.42
C SER A 105 -10.66 21.14 9.91
N SER A 106 -10.15 20.11 9.23
CA SER A 106 -9.91 20.14 7.79
C SER A 106 -11.17 20.38 6.95
N ALA A 107 -12.36 19.98 7.41
CA ALA A 107 -13.64 20.16 6.70
C ALA A 107 -14.62 21.11 7.40
N ARG A 108 -14.32 21.59 8.59
CA ARG A 108 -15.28 22.36 9.40
C ARG A 108 -14.57 23.44 10.19
N ILE A 109 -15.10 24.65 10.13
CA ILE A 109 -14.69 25.75 10.99
C ILE A 109 -15.90 26.29 11.73
N VAL A 110 -15.70 26.66 12.98
CA VAL A 110 -16.68 27.34 13.83
C VAL A 110 -16.06 28.63 14.31
N GLY A 111 -16.79 29.73 14.17
CA GLY A 111 -16.31 31.02 14.61
C GLY A 111 -17.41 31.94 15.12
N ASP A 112 -16.97 32.88 15.93
CA ASP A 112 -17.78 33.97 16.45
C ASP A 112 -17.32 35.27 15.79
N LEU A 113 -18.24 36.23 15.64
CA LEU A 113 -17.89 37.54 15.09
C LEU A 113 -18.71 38.67 15.67
N GLY A 114 -18.12 39.86 15.67
CA GLY A 114 -18.75 41.12 16.02
C GLY A 114 -18.56 42.16 14.92
N ALA A 115 -19.60 42.94 14.63
CA ALA A 115 -19.49 44.14 13.79
C ALA A 115 -19.79 45.38 14.63
N TYR A 116 -18.93 46.38 14.48
CA TYR A 116 -18.87 47.59 15.29
C TYR A 116 -19.01 48.83 14.42
N ASN A 117 -19.74 49.81 14.93
CA ASN A 117 -19.84 51.11 14.29
C ASN A 117 -18.57 51.94 14.57
N SER A 118 -18.49 53.15 14.00
CA SER A 118 -17.36 54.07 14.19
C SER A 118 -17.16 54.55 15.64
N HIS A 119 -18.16 54.36 16.52
CA HIS A 119 -18.07 54.69 17.95
C HIS A 119 -17.59 53.49 18.80
N GLY A 120 -17.33 52.33 18.17
CA GLY A 120 -16.94 51.10 18.85
C GLY A 120 -18.13 50.35 19.47
N GLU A 121 -19.36 50.68 19.10
CA GLU A 121 -20.56 50.00 19.59
C GLU A 121 -20.88 48.80 18.69
N GLN A 122 -21.06 47.63 19.31
CA GLN A 122 -21.39 46.40 18.61
C GLN A 122 -22.86 46.42 18.18
N PHE A 123 -23.10 46.25 16.88
CA PHE A 123 -24.46 46.24 16.32
C PHE A 123 -24.85 44.92 15.65
N ILE A 124 -23.87 44.08 15.28
CA ILE A 124 -24.10 42.69 14.88
C ILE A 124 -23.20 41.79 15.72
N GLN A 125 -23.76 40.69 16.19
CA GLN A 125 -23.04 39.61 16.83
C GLN A 125 -23.51 38.27 16.26
N LEU A 126 -22.58 37.43 15.84
CA LEU A 126 -22.84 36.04 15.50
C LEU A 126 -22.02 35.13 16.40
N GLU A 127 -22.69 34.14 16.97
CA GLU A 127 -22.06 33.11 17.77
C GLU A 127 -22.29 31.75 17.10
N GLY A 128 -21.25 30.94 17.01
CA GLY A 128 -21.27 29.60 16.47
C GLY A 128 -21.63 29.55 14.98
N LEU A 129 -21.05 30.42 14.15
CA LEU A 129 -21.10 30.28 12.69
C LEU A 129 -20.33 29.03 12.29
N VAL A 130 -21.02 28.03 11.74
CA VAL A 130 -20.41 26.82 11.21
C VAL A 130 -20.28 26.94 9.70
N CYS A 131 -19.04 26.91 9.22
CA CYS A 131 -18.76 26.77 7.79
C CYS A 131 -18.17 25.39 7.51
N ARG A 132 -18.64 24.74 6.43
CA ARG A 132 -18.19 23.41 6.02
C ARG A 132 -17.56 23.46 4.64
N SER A 133 -16.53 22.65 4.42
CA SER A 133 -15.95 22.43 3.09
C SER A 133 -17.02 22.00 2.10
N PHE A 134 -17.04 22.64 0.93
CA PHE A 134 -17.90 22.24 -0.18
C PHE A 134 -17.43 20.92 -0.80
N ALA A 135 -16.11 20.74 -0.95
CA ALA A 135 -15.52 19.50 -1.41
C ALA A 135 -15.43 18.46 -0.28
N LYS A 136 -15.47 17.17 -0.67
CA LYS A 136 -15.24 16.04 0.22
C LYS A 136 -13.74 15.77 0.33
N GLU A 137 -13.28 15.55 1.55
CA GLU A 137 -11.90 15.13 1.84
C GLU A 137 -11.62 13.75 1.22
N THR A 138 -10.55 13.66 0.46
CA THR A 138 -10.06 12.44 -0.19
C THR A 138 -8.54 12.39 -0.12
N ALA A 139 -7.94 11.21 -0.29
CA ALA A 139 -6.48 11.09 -0.33
C ALA A 139 -5.82 11.98 -1.39
N SER A 140 -6.53 12.30 -2.49
CA SER A 140 -6.03 13.22 -3.52
C SER A 140 -5.99 14.69 -3.11
N THR A 141 -6.73 15.08 -2.07
CA THR A 141 -6.76 16.45 -1.53
C THR A 141 -5.83 16.63 -0.34
N ASP A 142 -5.17 15.56 0.12
CA ASP A 142 -4.29 15.61 1.29
C ASP A 142 -3.00 16.38 0.98
N ARG A 143 -2.58 17.19 1.95
CA ARG A 143 -1.32 17.92 1.87
C ARG A 143 -0.19 17.09 2.46
N LEU A 144 0.65 16.54 1.59
CA LEU A 144 1.84 15.75 1.98
C LEU A 144 2.97 16.66 2.49
N LEU A 145 2.81 17.20 3.69
CA LEU A 145 3.81 18.06 4.35
C LEU A 145 4.93 17.28 5.02
N PHE A 146 4.61 16.09 5.52
CA PHE A 146 5.57 15.26 6.23
C PHE A 146 6.27 14.34 5.26
N ALA A 147 7.59 14.32 5.36
CA ALA A 147 8.44 13.38 4.65
C ALA A 147 9.38 12.73 5.66
N GLU A 148 9.71 11.48 5.41
CA GLU A 148 10.73 10.76 6.15
C GLU A 148 11.82 10.27 5.19
N THR A 149 13.04 10.16 5.69
CA THR A 149 14.14 9.57 4.92
C THR A 149 14.13 8.06 5.12
N ILE A 150 13.64 7.35 4.11
CA ILE A 150 13.73 5.88 4.06
C ILE A 150 15.12 5.50 3.54
N TRP A 151 15.99 5.05 4.45
CA TRP A 151 17.32 4.56 4.09
C TRP A 151 17.21 3.21 3.38
N LYS A 152 17.81 3.12 2.19
CA LYS A 152 17.94 1.88 1.42
C LYS A 152 19.41 1.59 1.15
N PRO A 153 19.79 0.31 1.00
CA PRO A 153 21.14 -0.04 0.56
C PRO A 153 21.52 0.70 -0.73
N ALA A 154 22.74 1.23 -0.80
CA ALA A 154 23.22 1.98 -1.96
C ALA A 154 23.41 1.11 -3.21
N VAL A 155 23.48 -0.21 -3.03
CA VAL A 155 23.56 -1.23 -4.08
C VAL A 155 22.48 -2.24 -3.75
N ALA A 156 21.64 -2.59 -4.72
CA ALA A 156 20.74 -3.73 -4.57
C ALA A 156 21.61 -4.95 -4.23
N PRO A 157 21.25 -5.78 -3.22
CA PRO A 157 21.94 -7.04 -3.05
C PRO A 157 21.91 -7.74 -4.39
N VAL A 158 23.08 -8.14 -4.88
CA VAL A 158 23.19 -9.00 -6.05
C VAL A 158 22.26 -10.18 -5.77
N GLU A 159 21.43 -10.59 -6.74
CA GLU A 159 20.67 -11.84 -6.70
C GLU A 159 21.60 -13.07 -6.71
N ASP A 160 22.74 -13.02 -6.04
CA ASP A 160 23.36 -14.22 -5.51
C ASP A 160 22.46 -14.63 -4.35
N GLY A 161 21.93 -15.86 -4.39
CA GLY A 161 20.93 -16.42 -3.47
C GLY A 161 21.28 -16.42 -1.97
N LEU A 162 22.25 -15.65 -1.52
CA LEU A 162 22.48 -15.21 -0.14
C LEU A 162 21.69 -13.93 0.17
N SER A 163 20.37 -13.95 -0.03
CA SER A 163 19.51 -12.95 0.59
C SER A 163 19.40 -13.26 2.09
N THR A 164 20.29 -12.68 2.89
CA THR A 164 20.29 -12.78 4.36
C THR A 164 19.16 -11.99 5.03
N ALA A 165 18.20 -11.46 4.25
CA ALA A 165 17.08 -10.65 4.72
C ALA A 165 15.70 -11.30 4.51
N LEU A 166 15.64 -12.51 3.93
CA LEU A 166 14.45 -13.35 4.10
C LEU A 166 14.66 -14.11 5.40
N GLU A 167 13.70 -14.04 6.32
CA GLU A 167 13.65 -15.03 7.40
C GLU A 167 13.87 -16.41 6.77
N PRO A 168 14.79 -17.24 7.26
CA PRO A 168 14.98 -18.57 6.69
C PRO A 168 13.60 -19.21 6.66
N ARG A 169 13.11 -19.51 5.44
CA ARG A 169 11.83 -20.19 5.26
C ARG A 169 11.91 -21.40 6.17
N LYS A 170 11.04 -21.45 7.19
CA LYS A 170 11.01 -22.62 8.08
C LYS A 170 10.69 -23.79 7.19
N ASP A 171 11.59 -24.77 7.16
CA ASP A 171 11.38 -26.00 6.40
C ASP A 171 10.04 -26.60 6.84
N ASP A 172 9.16 -26.84 5.88
CA ASP A 172 7.91 -27.54 6.13
C ASP A 172 8.25 -29.02 6.41
N PRO A 173 7.87 -29.59 7.57
CA PRO A 173 8.10 -31.00 7.85
C PRO A 173 7.56 -31.94 6.76
N GLU A 174 6.46 -31.58 6.10
CA GLU A 174 5.90 -32.39 5.01
C GLU A 174 6.77 -32.33 3.74
N GLU A 175 7.34 -31.15 3.41
CA GLU A 175 8.29 -31.01 2.30
C GLU A 175 9.59 -31.79 2.57
N LEU A 176 10.09 -31.78 3.82
CA LEU A 176 11.27 -32.55 4.22
C LEU A 176 11.05 -34.06 4.11
N ASP A 177 9.90 -34.55 4.59
CA ASP A 177 9.52 -35.96 4.50
C ASP A 177 9.41 -36.43 3.03
N ALA A 178 8.85 -35.59 2.16
CA ALA A 178 8.76 -35.85 0.72
C ALA A 178 10.14 -35.88 0.05
N ASN A 179 11.05 -34.97 0.44
CA ASN A 179 12.42 -34.95 -0.06
C ASN A 179 13.21 -36.20 0.38
N GLU A 180 13.09 -36.63 1.64
CA GLU A 180 13.70 -37.88 2.10
C GLU A 180 13.19 -39.08 1.30
N ALA A 181 11.88 -39.14 1.04
CA ALA A 181 11.29 -40.19 0.20
C ALA A 181 11.87 -40.18 -1.23
N ASN A 182 12.05 -39.00 -1.82
CA ASN A 182 12.62 -38.86 -3.15
C ASN A 182 14.09 -39.33 -3.21
N GLU A 183 14.92 -38.92 -2.25
CA GLU A 183 16.31 -39.37 -2.14
C GLU A 183 16.39 -40.89 -1.96
N ARG A 184 15.54 -41.45 -1.10
CA ARG A 184 15.50 -42.89 -0.81
C ARG A 184 15.10 -43.72 -2.03
N VAL A 185 14.11 -43.27 -2.80
CA VAL A 185 13.67 -43.95 -4.02
C VAL A 185 14.71 -43.82 -5.13
N ALA A 186 15.34 -42.65 -5.29
CA ALA A 186 16.43 -42.48 -6.25
C ALA A 186 17.63 -43.39 -5.93
N PHE A 187 17.98 -43.48 -4.64
CA PHE A 187 19.03 -44.36 -4.16
C PHE A 187 18.73 -45.84 -4.46
N TYR A 188 17.50 -46.30 -4.22
CA TYR A 188 17.07 -47.65 -4.56
C TYR A 188 17.30 -47.99 -6.05
N TYR A 189 16.88 -47.10 -6.95
CA TYR A 189 17.05 -47.33 -8.39
C TYR A 189 18.52 -47.27 -8.82
N LEU A 190 19.35 -46.44 -8.17
CA LEU A 190 20.78 -46.41 -8.42
C LEU A 190 21.46 -47.73 -8.01
N CYS A 191 21.14 -48.27 -6.83
CA CYS A 191 21.61 -49.58 -6.38
C CYS A 191 21.18 -50.68 -7.37
N THR A 192 19.88 -50.70 -7.71
CA THR A 192 19.30 -51.69 -8.62
C THR A 192 19.94 -51.65 -10.01
N LEU A 193 20.20 -50.44 -10.54
CA LEU A 193 20.90 -50.27 -11.81
C LEU A 193 22.32 -50.82 -11.73
N ARG A 194 23.04 -50.49 -10.64
CA ARG A 194 24.43 -50.86 -10.47
C ARG A 194 24.63 -52.37 -10.36
N ASP A 195 23.73 -53.05 -9.66
CA ASP A 195 23.76 -54.51 -9.47
C ASP A 195 23.41 -55.28 -10.75
N LYS A 196 22.68 -54.65 -11.67
CA LYS A 196 22.16 -55.31 -12.88
C LYS A 196 23.21 -55.52 -13.98
N PHE A 197 24.28 -54.73 -14.01
CA PHE A 197 25.26 -54.75 -15.09
C PHE A 197 26.69 -54.98 -14.59
N THR A 198 27.44 -55.82 -15.30
CA THR A 198 28.86 -56.06 -14.99
C THR A 198 29.73 -54.93 -15.54
N PRO A 199 30.95 -54.71 -15.00
CA PRO A 199 31.88 -53.70 -15.51
C PRO A 199 32.16 -53.82 -17.01
N GLU A 200 32.21 -55.05 -17.54
CA GLU A 200 32.43 -55.31 -18.96
C GLU A 200 31.25 -54.86 -19.82
N GLN A 201 30.02 -55.01 -19.33
CA GLN A 201 28.83 -54.52 -20.01
C GLN A 201 28.77 -52.99 -19.96
N VAL A 202 29.08 -52.39 -18.81
CA VAL A 202 29.10 -50.94 -18.64
C VAL A 202 30.09 -50.28 -19.60
N ALA A 203 31.25 -50.90 -19.86
CA ALA A 203 32.22 -50.40 -20.82
C ALA A 203 31.70 -50.30 -22.27
N THR A 204 30.60 -50.99 -22.60
CA THR A 204 29.94 -50.91 -23.91
C THR A 204 28.92 -49.77 -24.04
N PHE A 205 28.52 -49.16 -22.92
CA PHE A 205 27.56 -48.07 -22.90
C PHE A 205 28.22 -46.75 -23.33
N GLU A 206 27.39 -45.77 -23.67
CA GLU A 206 27.86 -44.41 -23.95
C GLU A 206 28.60 -43.80 -22.76
N TRP A 207 29.59 -42.96 -23.04
CA TRP A 207 30.53 -42.47 -22.01
C TRP A 207 29.85 -41.73 -20.86
N TRP A 208 28.74 -41.02 -21.12
CA TRP A 208 27.98 -40.33 -20.07
C TRP A 208 27.24 -41.30 -19.15
N TYR A 209 26.78 -42.45 -19.67
CA TYR A 209 26.20 -43.50 -18.83
C TYR A 209 27.28 -44.22 -18.03
N GLN A 210 28.48 -44.41 -18.58
CA GLN A 210 29.62 -44.92 -17.79
C GLN A 210 29.90 -44.03 -16.57
N ARG A 211 29.80 -42.70 -16.70
CA ARG A 211 29.95 -41.76 -15.55
C ARG A 211 28.90 -41.97 -14.46
N LEU A 212 27.67 -42.37 -14.82
CA LEU A 212 26.63 -42.69 -13.83
C LEU A 212 27.02 -43.93 -12.99
N PHE A 213 27.58 -44.97 -13.62
CA PHE A 213 28.06 -46.16 -12.91
C PHE A 213 29.29 -45.84 -12.05
N GLU A 214 30.22 -45.04 -12.54
CA GLU A 214 31.36 -44.56 -11.74
C GLU A 214 30.91 -43.74 -10.51
N PHE A 215 29.85 -42.93 -10.67
CA PHE A 215 29.24 -42.21 -9.56
C PHE A 215 28.62 -43.17 -8.54
N ALA A 216 27.92 -44.21 -9.00
CA ALA A 216 27.40 -45.26 -8.11
C ALA A 216 28.56 -45.96 -7.36
N ASP A 217 29.63 -46.35 -8.05
CA ASP A 217 30.82 -46.98 -7.46
C ASP A 217 31.50 -46.10 -6.40
N HIS A 218 31.44 -44.78 -6.57
CA HIS A 218 31.94 -43.83 -5.58
C HIS A 218 30.99 -43.65 -4.39
N LEU A 219 29.69 -43.52 -4.65
CA LEU A 219 28.69 -43.18 -3.63
C LEU A 219 28.35 -44.34 -2.71
N LEU A 220 28.15 -45.55 -3.25
CA LEU A 220 27.66 -46.71 -2.48
C LEU A 220 28.56 -47.05 -1.28
N PRO A 221 29.91 -47.07 -1.38
CA PRO A 221 30.79 -47.30 -0.23
C PRO A 221 30.70 -46.20 0.84
N ILE A 222 30.44 -44.95 0.44
CA ILE A 222 30.30 -43.82 1.37
C ILE A 222 29.03 -43.98 2.21
N VAL A 223 27.91 -44.30 1.56
CA VAL A 223 26.62 -44.57 2.23
C VAL A 223 26.71 -45.79 3.13
N ALA A 224 27.35 -46.88 2.66
CA ALA A 224 27.55 -48.09 3.44
C ALA A 224 28.39 -47.83 4.72
N SER A 225 29.34 -46.90 4.66
CA SER A 225 30.13 -46.47 5.82
C SER A 225 29.43 -45.48 6.75
N GLY A 226 28.19 -45.07 6.45
CA GLY A 226 27.42 -44.10 7.24
C GLY A 226 27.97 -42.67 7.20
N ARG A 227 28.81 -42.34 6.21
CA ARG A 227 29.46 -41.01 6.09
C ARG A 227 28.68 -40.02 5.23
N HIS A 228 27.61 -40.45 4.56
CA HIS A 228 26.77 -39.56 3.78
C HIS A 228 25.88 -38.72 4.71
N GLN A 229 25.68 -37.44 4.39
CA GLN A 229 24.96 -36.52 5.28
C GLN A 229 23.45 -36.76 5.30
N SER A 230 22.85 -37.13 4.16
CA SER A 230 21.39 -37.34 4.03
C SER A 230 20.96 -38.79 3.79
N LEU A 231 21.84 -39.64 3.24
CA LEU A 231 21.49 -41.00 2.80
C LEU A 231 21.84 -41.97 3.92
N LYS A 232 20.91 -42.88 4.25
CA LYS A 232 21.05 -43.78 5.41
C LYS A 232 21.50 -45.17 4.95
N SER A 233 22.41 -45.80 5.71
CA SER A 233 22.92 -47.15 5.42
C SER A 233 21.82 -48.21 5.41
N ASP A 234 20.76 -48.02 6.18
CA ASP A 234 19.69 -49.02 6.30
C ASP A 234 18.86 -49.14 5.01
N TRP A 235 18.92 -48.13 4.13
CA TRP A 235 18.22 -48.11 2.83
C TRP A 235 18.74 -49.14 1.83
N PHE A 236 19.93 -49.72 2.05
CA PHE A 236 20.41 -50.86 1.25
C PHE A 236 19.50 -52.08 1.35
N THR A 237 18.68 -52.19 2.40
CA THR A 237 17.74 -53.29 2.60
C THR A 237 16.36 -53.01 2.00
N ASP A 238 16.18 -51.86 1.33
CA ASP A 238 14.92 -51.49 0.73
C ASP A 238 14.55 -52.42 -0.42
N THR A 239 13.25 -52.69 -0.51
CA THR A 239 12.65 -53.55 -1.53
C THR A 239 11.78 -52.72 -2.46
N TYR A 240 11.41 -53.29 -3.60
CA TYR A 240 10.46 -52.63 -4.50
C TYR A 240 9.13 -52.31 -3.80
N THR A 241 8.69 -53.15 -2.85
CA THR A 241 7.52 -52.88 -2.01
C THR A 241 7.70 -51.65 -1.13
N THR A 242 8.89 -51.45 -0.55
CA THR A 242 9.21 -50.23 0.22
C THR A 242 9.09 -48.98 -0.64
N VAL A 243 9.59 -49.03 -1.88
CA VAL A 243 9.47 -47.92 -2.85
C VAL A 243 8.02 -47.62 -3.19
N GLN A 244 7.23 -48.65 -3.49
CA GLN A 244 5.80 -48.47 -3.81
C GLN A 244 5.02 -47.84 -2.66
N ASP A 245 5.32 -48.21 -1.41
CA ASP A 245 4.67 -47.63 -0.24
C ASP A 245 5.05 -46.16 -0.02
N LEU A 246 6.31 -45.78 -0.29
CA LEU A 246 6.77 -44.39 -0.27
C LEU A 246 6.08 -43.55 -1.35
N VAL A 247 5.94 -44.08 -2.57
CA VAL A 247 5.27 -43.39 -3.68
C VAL A 247 3.79 -43.19 -3.41
N LYS A 248 3.12 -44.17 -2.82
CA LYS A 248 1.70 -44.03 -2.40
C LYS A 248 1.52 -42.99 -1.31
N ARG A 249 2.50 -42.84 -0.41
CA ARG A 249 2.46 -41.87 0.68
C ARG A 249 2.58 -40.43 0.17
N PHE A 250 3.30 -40.20 -0.93
CA PHE A 250 3.53 -38.88 -1.52
C PHE A 250 3.14 -38.85 -3.01
N PRO A 251 1.84 -38.77 -3.35
CA PRO A 251 1.40 -38.85 -4.74
C PRO A 251 1.66 -37.58 -5.56
N ASP A 252 1.86 -36.43 -4.92
CA ASP A 252 1.85 -35.11 -5.55
C ASP A 252 3.22 -34.55 -5.98
N PRO A 253 4.35 -34.83 -5.29
CA PRO A 253 5.65 -34.31 -5.71
C PRO A 253 6.05 -34.82 -7.09
N ILE A 254 6.04 -33.93 -8.09
CA ILE A 254 6.43 -34.23 -9.47
C ILE A 254 7.83 -34.88 -9.54
N GLY A 255 8.72 -34.50 -8.62
CA GLY A 255 10.05 -35.09 -8.48
C GLY A 255 10.02 -36.60 -8.21
N LEU A 256 9.18 -37.07 -7.29
CA LEU A 256 9.10 -38.49 -6.94
C LEU A 256 8.54 -39.33 -8.10
N GLN A 257 7.53 -38.81 -8.80
CA GLN A 257 6.97 -39.46 -9.99
C GLN A 257 8.01 -39.60 -11.10
N LEU A 258 8.81 -38.53 -11.34
CA LEU A 258 9.89 -38.54 -12.32
C LEU A 258 10.98 -39.54 -11.95
N VAL A 259 11.38 -39.61 -10.67
CA VAL A 259 12.40 -40.56 -10.21
C VAL A 259 11.96 -42.01 -10.42
N VAL A 260 10.69 -42.33 -10.16
CA VAL A 260 10.15 -43.68 -10.42
C VAL A 260 10.16 -44.01 -11.91
N GLU A 261 9.60 -43.14 -12.74
CA GLU A 261 9.53 -43.35 -14.19
C GLU A 261 10.92 -43.54 -14.81
N VAL A 262 11.86 -42.65 -14.46
CA VAL A 262 13.24 -42.72 -14.94
C VAL A 262 13.92 -43.96 -14.38
N GLY A 263 13.77 -44.23 -13.08
CA GLY A 263 14.41 -45.34 -12.38
C GLY A 263 14.00 -46.71 -12.91
N GLU A 264 12.71 -46.95 -13.14
CA GLU A 264 12.19 -48.22 -13.67
C GLU A 264 12.71 -48.51 -15.08
N ASN A 265 12.87 -47.47 -15.90
CA ASN A 265 13.29 -47.59 -17.29
C ASN A 265 14.81 -47.37 -17.50
N LEU A 266 15.53 -46.95 -16.47
CA LEU A 266 16.96 -46.63 -16.53
C LEU A 266 17.82 -47.76 -17.12
N PRO A 267 17.59 -49.05 -16.77
CA PRO A 267 18.32 -50.15 -17.38
C PRO A 267 18.12 -50.29 -18.89
N THR A 268 16.98 -49.86 -19.42
CA THR A 268 16.68 -49.89 -20.85
C THR A 268 17.41 -48.76 -21.56
N TYR A 269 17.43 -47.56 -20.96
CA TYR A 269 18.07 -46.37 -21.54
C TYR A 269 19.58 -46.48 -21.63
N VAL A 270 20.24 -47.03 -20.61
CA VAL A 270 21.70 -47.20 -20.64
C VAL A 270 22.15 -48.17 -21.74
N CYS A 271 21.26 -49.04 -22.22
CA CYS A 271 21.49 -49.94 -23.35
C CYS A 271 21.17 -49.33 -24.74
N GLY A 272 20.81 -48.03 -24.82
CA GLY A 272 20.73 -47.28 -26.09
C GLY A 272 19.40 -47.36 -26.85
N THR A 273 18.29 -47.74 -26.20
CA THR A 273 17.00 -47.96 -26.89
C THR A 273 16.06 -46.75 -26.97
N ALA A 274 16.33 -45.64 -26.24
CA ALA A 274 15.64 -44.36 -26.40
C ALA A 274 16.38 -43.21 -25.68
N PRO A 275 16.29 -41.95 -26.13
CA PRO A 275 16.85 -40.80 -25.42
C PRO A 275 16.02 -40.49 -24.15
N LEU A 276 16.66 -40.60 -22.98
CA LEU A 276 16.09 -40.34 -21.64
C LEU A 276 15.27 -39.03 -21.57
N LEU A 277 15.72 -37.99 -22.27
CA LEU A 277 15.07 -36.68 -22.31
C LEU A 277 13.64 -36.73 -22.88
N GLU A 278 13.37 -37.60 -23.85
CA GLU A 278 12.06 -37.72 -24.47
C GLU A 278 10.99 -38.24 -23.48
N VAL A 279 11.41 -39.04 -22.51
CA VAL A 279 10.53 -39.58 -21.45
C VAL A 279 10.25 -38.52 -20.39
N MET A 280 11.25 -37.72 -20.03
CA MET A 280 11.09 -36.61 -19.09
C MET A 280 10.21 -35.48 -19.67
N LEU A 281 10.15 -35.35 -21.01
CA LEU A 281 9.29 -34.39 -21.72
C LEU A 281 7.83 -34.85 -21.88
N LYS A 282 7.51 -36.12 -21.63
CA LYS A 282 6.11 -36.60 -21.70
C LYS A 282 5.27 -35.95 -20.59
N GLU A 283 4.02 -35.64 -20.93
CA GLU A 283 3.00 -35.11 -20.00
C GLU A 283 3.39 -33.80 -19.29
N ASP A 284 4.20 -32.95 -19.93
CA ASP A 284 4.61 -31.62 -19.42
C ASP A 284 5.32 -31.64 -18.05
N ARG A 285 5.90 -32.80 -17.68
CA ARG A 285 6.49 -33.02 -16.34
C ARG A 285 7.70 -32.13 -16.06
N LEU A 286 8.56 -31.88 -17.05
CA LEU A 286 9.69 -30.96 -16.92
C LEU A 286 9.22 -29.51 -16.71
N THR A 287 8.21 -29.06 -17.44
CA THR A 287 7.64 -27.71 -17.26
C THR A 287 7.08 -27.53 -15.85
N ARG A 288 6.36 -28.54 -15.34
CA ARG A 288 5.82 -28.54 -13.96
C ARG A 288 6.92 -28.52 -12.89
N LEU A 289 8.06 -29.17 -13.14
CA LEU A 289 9.22 -29.15 -12.24
C LEU A 289 9.90 -27.76 -12.18
N TYR A 290 9.91 -27.01 -13.28
CA TYR A 290 10.51 -25.67 -13.33
C TYR A 290 9.53 -24.54 -12.92
N GLN A 291 8.27 -24.87 -12.66
CA GLN A 291 7.23 -23.90 -12.24
C GLN A 291 6.92 -23.94 -10.74
N THR A 292 7.45 -24.91 -10.00
CA THR A 292 7.43 -25.00 -8.52
C THR A 292 8.57 -24.20 -7.91
#